data_AF-A0AAD9UFJ0-F1
#
_entry.id   AF-A0AAD9UFJ0-F1
#
_cell.length_a   1.000
_cell.length_b   1.000
_cell.length_c   1.000
_cell.angle_alpha   90.00
_cell.angle_beta   90.00
_cell.angle_gamma   90.00
#
_symmetry.space_group_name_H-M   'P 1'
#
loop_
_entity.id
_entity.type
_entity.pdbx_description
1 polymer ?
#
loop_
_entity_poly.entity_id
_entity_poly.type
_entity_poly.pdbx_seq_one_letter_code
_entity_poly.pdbx_strand_id
1 'polypeptide(L)'
;MYKITNNLLDINPNQYLMPGHSQTRSNHPHKYRQTSTSHNYYKYSFFPRTIAQWNRLPSNVFAHNSLDTFKGALQDIGHASLTRENEAGGSWGQLGAVGGRRSIYSMLTYRTLFCL
;
A
#
# COMPACT_ATOMS: atom_id res chain seq x y z
N MET A 1 -4.61 -4.41 -14.66
CA MET A 1 -3.15 -4.28 -14.60
C MET A 1 -2.48 -5.57 -15.03
N TYR A 2 -2.56 -6.67 -14.26
CA TYR A 2 -1.94 -7.98 -14.59
C TYR A 2 -2.13 -8.46 -16.03
N LYS A 3 -3.35 -8.40 -16.58
CA LYS A 3 -3.61 -8.83 -17.96
C LYS A 3 -2.88 -8.00 -19.02
N ILE A 4 -2.74 -6.69 -18.79
CA ILE A 4 -2.08 -5.76 -19.71
C ILE A 4 -0.56 -6.00 -19.68
N THR A 5 0.01 -6.21 -18.49
CA THR A 5 1.45 -6.44 -18.33
C THR A 5 1.92 -7.78 -18.88
N ASN A 6 1.02 -8.78 -18.89
CA ASN A 6 1.29 -10.12 -19.43
C ASN A 6 0.80 -10.30 -20.88
N ASN A 7 0.47 -9.22 -21.60
CA ASN A 7 -0.02 -9.26 -23.00
C ASN A 7 -1.23 -10.19 -23.23
N LEU A 8 -2.08 -10.35 -22.21
CA LEU A 8 -3.35 -11.10 -22.31
C LEU A 8 -4.50 -10.26 -22.87
N LEU A 9 -4.21 -9.00 -23.21
CA LEU A 9 -5.12 -8.05 -23.85
C LEU A 9 -4.39 -7.41 -25.02
N ASP A 10 -5.13 -7.10 -26.09
CA ASP A 10 -4.64 -6.35 -27.25
C ASP A 10 -4.51 -4.85 -26.93
N ILE A 11 -3.72 -4.55 -25.91
CA ILE A 11 -3.42 -3.19 -25.46
C ILE A 11 -1.91 -3.13 -25.28
N ASN A 12 -1.24 -2.31 -26.09
CA ASN A 12 0.21 -2.14 -26.00
C ASN A 12 0.60 -1.52 -24.65
N PRO A 13 1.27 -2.25 -23.74
CA PRO A 13 1.59 -1.73 -22.41
C PRO A 13 2.54 -0.54 -22.49
N ASN A 14 3.47 -0.54 -23.44
CA ASN A 14 4.49 0.51 -23.59
C ASN A 14 3.90 1.88 -23.97
N GLN A 15 2.70 1.93 -24.52
CA GLN A 15 2.03 3.19 -24.88
C GLN A 15 1.39 3.87 -23.67
N TYR A 16 0.93 3.08 -22.68
CA TYR A 16 0.14 3.59 -21.55
C TYR A 16 0.87 3.51 -20.21
N LEU A 17 1.82 2.60 -20.08
CA LEU A 17 2.54 2.32 -18.84
C LEU A 17 4.02 2.66 -19.03
N MET A 18 4.46 3.72 -18.36
CA MET A 18 5.88 4.07 -18.31
C MET A 18 6.54 3.29 -17.16
N PRO A 19 7.61 2.52 -17.41
CA PRO A 19 8.38 1.88 -16.35
C PRO A 19 8.88 2.90 -15.33
N GLY A 20 8.81 2.57 -14.04
CA GLY A 20 9.39 3.40 -12.99
C GLY A 20 10.93 3.37 -13.04
N HIS A 21 11.59 4.50 -12.80
CA HIS A 21 13.05 4.51 -12.73
C HIS A 21 13.55 3.85 -11.43
N SER A 22 14.44 2.86 -11.58
CA SER A 22 15.00 2.06 -10.50
C SER A 22 16.29 2.67 -9.97
N GLN A 23 16.19 3.62 -9.04
CA GLN A 23 17.36 4.15 -8.30
C GLN A 23 17.14 4.21 -6.78
N THR A 24 15.95 3.88 -6.28
CA THR A 24 15.64 3.97 -4.84
C THR A 24 15.53 2.58 -4.22
N ARG A 25 16.09 2.41 -3.01
CA ARG A 25 16.23 1.14 -2.25
C ARG A 25 14.93 0.36 -1.96
N SER A 26 13.77 0.89 -2.32
CA SER A 26 12.44 0.30 -2.12
C SER A 26 11.72 -0.03 -3.44
N ASN A 27 12.41 0.07 -4.59
CA ASN A 27 11.81 -0.21 -5.89
C ASN A 27 12.02 -1.67 -6.32
N HIS A 28 10.93 -2.29 -6.79
CA HIS A 28 10.92 -3.58 -7.46
C HIS A 28 10.74 -3.37 -8.98
N PRO A 29 11.19 -4.29 -9.85
CA PRO A 29 11.21 -4.09 -11.30
C PRO A 29 9.82 -3.91 -11.92
N HIS A 30 8.77 -4.41 -11.25
CA HIS A 30 7.39 -4.33 -11.73
C HIS A 30 6.67 -3.01 -11.41
N LYS A 31 7.38 -1.97 -10.92
CA LYS A 31 6.77 -0.66 -10.65
C LYS A 31 6.60 0.16 -11.92
N TYR A 32 5.48 0.86 -11.99
CA TYR A 32 5.21 1.84 -13.04
C TYR A 32 5.24 3.26 -12.48
N ARG A 33 5.61 4.21 -13.33
CA ARG A 33 5.57 5.63 -12.98
C ARG A 33 4.12 6.04 -12.75
N GLN A 34 3.82 6.56 -11.57
CA GLN A 34 2.52 7.14 -11.29
C GLN A 34 2.41 8.51 -11.96
N THR A 35 1.36 8.72 -12.75
CA THR A 35 1.04 10.04 -13.31
C THR A 35 0.43 10.91 -12.21
N SER A 36 1.09 12.04 -11.90
CA SER A 36 0.57 13.04 -10.96
C SER A 36 -0.18 14.12 -11.75
N THR A 37 -1.41 14.41 -11.35
CA THR A 37 -2.22 15.47 -11.97
C THR A 37 -2.98 16.23 -10.90
N SER A 38 -3.06 17.56 -11.05
CA SER A 38 -3.78 18.43 -10.12
C SER A 38 -5.31 18.30 -10.25
N HIS A 39 -5.78 17.85 -11.40
CA HIS A 39 -7.20 17.71 -11.69
C HIS A 39 -7.80 16.47 -11.03
N ASN A 40 -8.85 16.68 -10.23
CA ASN A 40 -9.54 15.61 -9.51
C ASN A 40 -10.13 14.54 -10.45
N TYR A 41 -10.68 14.94 -11.61
CA TYR A 41 -11.25 13.97 -12.56
C TYR A 41 -10.20 12.94 -13.01
N TYR A 42 -8.98 13.39 -13.29
CA TYR A 42 -7.89 12.51 -13.70
C TYR A 42 -7.31 11.75 -12.50
N LYS A 43 -7.09 12.43 -11.37
CA LYS A 43 -6.58 11.80 -10.13
C LYS A 43 -7.45 10.63 -9.66
N TYR A 44 -8.77 10.78 -9.74
CA TYR A 44 -9.74 9.75 -9.38
C TYR A 44 -10.18 8.90 -10.58
N SER A 45 -9.52 9.01 -11.73
CA SER A 45 -9.73 8.06 -12.82
C SER A 45 -9.21 6.66 -12.45
N PHE A 46 -9.61 5.67 -13.24
CA PHE A 46 -9.22 4.27 -13.02
C PHE A 46 -7.70 4.07 -13.06
N PHE A 47 -7.03 4.65 -14.06
CA PHE A 47 -5.60 4.41 -14.31
C PHE A 47 -4.68 4.87 -13.17
N PRO A 48 -4.69 6.15 -12.75
CA PRO A 48 -3.75 6.62 -11.72
C PRO A 48 -3.95 5.93 -10.37
N ARG A 49 -5.20 5.57 -10.04
CA ARG A 49 -5.53 4.82 -8.82
C ARG A 49 -5.03 3.38 -8.88
N THR A 50 -5.23 2.71 -10.01
CA THR A 50 -4.79 1.32 -10.20
C THR A 50 -3.26 1.22 -10.18
N ILE A 51 -2.54 2.19 -10.77
CA ILE A 51 -1.06 2.23 -10.72
C ILE A 51 -0.58 2.41 -9.27
N ALA A 52 -1.25 3.26 -8.48
CA ALA A 52 -0.91 3.45 -7.07
C ALA A 52 -1.07 2.16 -6.26
N GLN A 53 -2.17 1.42 -6.48
CA GLN A 53 -2.41 0.14 -5.83
C GLN A 53 -1.40 -0.92 -6.28
N TRP A 54 -1.12 -0.99 -7.58
CA TRP A 54 -0.15 -1.91 -8.15
C TRP A 54 1.26 -1.72 -7.58
N ASN A 55 1.70 -0.47 -7.43
CA ASN A 55 3.02 -0.15 -6.87
C ASN A 55 3.16 -0.44 -5.36
N ARG A 56 2.06 -0.67 -4.65
CA ARG A 56 2.03 -1.08 -3.24
C ARG A 56 2.10 -2.59 -3.08
N LEU A 57 1.96 -3.36 -4.16
CA LEU A 57 1.99 -4.81 -4.08
C LEU A 57 3.41 -5.29 -3.72
N PRO A 58 3.52 -6.25 -2.81
CA PRO A 58 4.81 -6.85 -2.48
C PRO A 58 5.32 -7.69 -3.65
N SER A 59 6.65 -7.82 -3.75
CA SER A 59 7.32 -8.47 -4.88
C SER A 59 6.98 -9.97 -5.00
N ASN A 60 6.58 -10.62 -3.90
CA ASN A 60 6.16 -12.02 -3.88
C ASN A 60 4.91 -12.28 -4.74
N VAL A 61 3.98 -11.33 -4.82
CA VAL A 61 2.75 -11.49 -5.61
C VAL A 61 3.04 -11.53 -7.11
N PHE A 62 4.10 -10.85 -7.56
CA PHE A 62 4.49 -10.84 -8.98
C PHE A 62 5.17 -12.13 -9.43
N ALA A 63 5.55 -13.04 -8.53
CA ALA A 63 6.14 -14.32 -8.88
C ALA A 63 5.13 -15.32 -9.48
N HIS A 64 3.82 -15.02 -9.38
CA HIS A 64 2.77 -15.88 -9.89
C HIS A 64 2.48 -15.60 -11.36
N ASN A 65 2.61 -16.63 -12.21
CA ASN A 65 2.41 -16.54 -13.67
C ASN A 65 0.96 -16.86 -14.10
N SER A 66 0.11 -17.33 -13.19
CA SER A 66 -1.30 -17.60 -13.46
C SER A 66 -2.20 -16.55 -12.81
N LEU A 67 -3.29 -16.23 -13.50
CA LEU A 67 -4.26 -15.25 -13.04
C LEU A 67 -4.98 -15.71 -11.76
N ASP A 68 -5.28 -17.01 -11.64
CA ASP A 68 -6.01 -17.54 -10.51
C ASP A 68 -5.16 -17.57 -9.24
N THR A 69 -3.88 -17.93 -9.37
CA THR A 69 -2.93 -17.89 -8.24
C THR A 69 -2.63 -16.45 -7.82
N PHE A 70 -2.50 -15.52 -8.78
CA PHE A 70 -2.36 -14.10 -8.48
C PHE A 70 -3.57 -13.54 -7.70
N LYS A 71 -4.79 -13.92 -8.07
CA LYS A 71 -6.00 -13.53 -7.32
C LYS A 71 -6.00 -14.06 -5.90
N GLY A 72 -5.64 -15.32 -5.69
CA GLY A 72 -5.52 -15.91 -4.35
C GLY A 72 -4.52 -15.13 -3.47
N ALA A 73 -3.32 -14.88 -4.00
CA ALA A 73 -2.28 -14.12 -3.28
C ALA A 73 -2.72 -12.69 -2.90
N LEU A 74 -3.56 -12.04 -3.72
CA LEU A 74 -4.13 -10.73 -3.39
C LEU A 74 -5.18 -10.80 -2.28
N GLN A 75 -5.99 -11.86 -2.25
CA GLN A 75 -6.97 -12.07 -1.18
C GLN A 75 -6.28 -12.29 0.16
N ASP A 76 -5.20 -13.08 0.17
CA ASP A 76 -4.40 -13.35 1.37
C ASP A 76 -3.84 -12.05 1.99
N ILE A 77 -3.38 -11.12 1.17
CA ILE A 77 -2.91 -9.80 1.62
C ILE A 77 -4.04 -8.98 2.26
N GLY A 78 -5.25 -9.03 1.69
CA GLY A 78 -6.42 -8.33 2.23
C GLY A 78 -6.81 -8.85 3.62
N HIS A 79 -6.72 -10.16 3.84
CA HIS A 79 -7.01 -10.77 5.14
C HIS A 79 -5.91 -10.51 6.18
N ALA A 80 -4.64 -10.42 5.77
CA ALA A 80 -3.52 -10.13 6.67
C ALA A 80 -3.57 -8.75 7.33
N SER A 81 -4.29 -7.78 6.73
CA SER A 81 -4.52 -6.46 7.35
C SER A 81 -5.42 -6.48 8.57
N LEU A 82 -6.29 -7.49 8.72
CA LEU A 82 -7.25 -7.57 9.83
C LEU A 82 -6.68 -8.26 11.08
N THR A 83 -5.57 -8.99 10.96
CA THR A 83 -4.98 -9.74 12.08
C THR A 83 -3.86 -9.00 12.81
N ARG A 84 -3.36 -7.86 12.31
CA ARG A 84 -2.31 -7.07 13.01
C ARG A 84 -2.80 -6.18 14.15
N GLU A 85 -4.12 -5.97 14.31
CA GLU A 85 -4.66 -5.10 15.36
C GLU A 85 -5.28 -5.86 16.55
N ASN A 86 -5.45 -7.20 16.44
CA ASN A 86 -6.22 -7.96 17.44
C ASN A 86 -5.37 -8.70 18.49
N GLU A 87 -4.03 -8.57 18.47
CA GLU A 87 -3.16 -9.18 19.49
C GLU A 87 -2.63 -8.18 20.55
N ALA A 88 -3.05 -6.92 20.51
CA ALA A 88 -2.70 -5.92 21.54
C ALA A 88 -3.68 -5.91 22.74
N GLY A 89 -4.38 -7.02 22.99
CA GLY A 89 -5.36 -7.19 24.05
C GLY A 89 -4.94 -8.23 25.09
N GLY A 90 -3.75 -8.10 25.69
CA GLY A 90 -3.31 -9.00 26.74
C GLY A 90 -2.11 -8.47 27.53
N SER A 91 -2.30 -8.29 28.84
CA SER A 91 -1.28 -8.06 29.87
C SER A 91 -0.71 -6.64 29.97
N TRP A 92 -1.40 -5.77 30.72
CA TRP A 92 -0.75 -4.67 31.45
C TRP A 92 -0.26 -5.23 32.79
N GLY A 93 1.01 -5.60 32.85
CA GLY A 93 1.65 -6.15 34.05
C GLY A 93 3.17 -6.03 34.02
N GLN A 94 3.67 -4.91 34.55
CA GLN A 94 4.89 -4.80 35.37
C GLN A 94 6.25 -5.22 34.77
N LEU A 95 7.01 -4.25 34.25
CA LEU A 95 8.48 -4.22 34.38
C LEU A 95 8.99 -2.80 34.55
N GLY A 96 9.93 -2.67 35.48
CA GLY A 96 10.42 -1.42 36.06
C GLY A 96 11.28 -0.55 35.14
N ALA A 97 11.40 0.69 35.58
CA ALA A 97 12.11 1.78 34.94
C ALA A 97 13.63 1.52 34.78
N VAL A 98 14.15 1.71 33.56
CA VAL A 98 15.47 2.32 33.30
C VAL A 98 15.43 3.05 31.94
N GLY A 99 15.56 4.39 32.00
CA GLY A 99 16.32 5.23 31.05
C GLY A 99 15.84 5.37 29.58
N GLY A 100 15.32 6.56 29.23
CA GLY A 100 15.40 7.08 27.85
C GLY A 100 14.13 7.77 27.34
N ARG A 101 13.97 9.07 27.59
CA ARG A 101 12.84 9.88 27.12
C ARG A 101 12.93 10.11 25.60
N ARG A 102 11.94 9.63 24.83
CA ARG A 102 11.50 10.31 23.59
C ARG A 102 10.00 10.56 23.68
N SER A 103 9.69 11.84 23.77
CA SER A 103 8.36 12.43 23.91
C SER A 103 7.46 12.05 22.74
N ILE A 104 6.35 11.41 23.06
CA ILE A 104 5.14 11.29 22.24
C ILE A 104 4.16 12.35 22.76
N TYR A 105 3.13 12.68 21.99
CA TYR A 105 2.10 13.70 22.21
C TYR A 105 2.42 15.12 21.69
N SER A 106 2.10 15.31 20.41
CA SER A 106 1.42 16.53 19.95
C SER A 106 0.35 16.13 18.95
N MET A 107 -0.68 15.42 19.42
CA MET A 107 -2.03 15.45 18.85
C MET A 107 -3.01 15.04 19.93
N LEU A 108 -3.48 16.03 20.70
CA LEU A 108 -4.76 16.01 21.44
C LEU A 108 -5.03 17.41 22.02
N THR A 109 -5.03 18.40 21.14
CA THR A 109 -5.72 19.68 21.33
C THR A 109 -6.54 19.82 20.06
N TYR A 110 -7.82 19.51 20.00
CA TYR A 110 -8.89 19.94 20.88
C TYR A 110 -10.12 19.06 20.62
N ARG A 111 -10.86 18.77 21.69
CA ARG A 111 -12.28 18.36 21.79
C ARG A 111 -12.34 17.29 22.89
N THR A 112 -12.58 17.63 24.14
CA THR A 112 -13.78 18.33 24.60
C THR A 112 -13.49 19.07 25.91
N LEU A 113 -13.63 20.40 25.89
CA LEU A 113 -14.24 21.11 27.01
C LEU A 113 -15.66 20.54 27.12
N PHE A 114 -15.84 19.69 28.13
CA PHE A 114 -17.13 19.29 28.65
C PHE A 114 -17.56 20.37 29.66
N CYS A 115 -18.80 20.83 29.54
CA CYS A 115 -19.61 21.44 30.58
C CYS A 115 -19.05 22.65 31.37
N LEU A 116 -19.55 23.83 30.99
CA LEU A 116 -20.48 24.58 31.83
C LEU A 116 -21.70 24.97 30.98
#